data_AF-Q0Q295-F1
#
_entry.id   AF-Q0Q295-F1
#
_cell.length_a   1.000
_cell.length_b   1.000
_cell.length_c   1.000
_cell.angle_alpha   90.00
_cell.angle_beta   90.00
_cell.angle_gamma   90.00
#
_symmetry.space_group_name_H-M   'P 1'
#
loop_
_entity.id
_entity.type
_entity.pdbx_description
1 polymer ?
#
loop_
_entity_poly.entity_id
_entity_poly.type
_entity_poly.pdbx_seq_one_letter_code
_entity_poly.pdbx_strand_id
1 'polypeptide(L)' 'GQVSYAIGVPEPLSVFVDTYGTGKIPDKEILKIVKENFDFRPGLITINLGLKRGG' A
#
# COMPACT_ATOMS: atom_id res chain seq x y z
N GLY A 1 -6.56 -0.32 -17.66
CA GLY A 1 -7.27 0.52 -16.68
C GLY A 1 -7.76 -0.39 -15.58
N GLN A 2 -7.57 -0.02 -14.32
CA GLN A 2 -8.08 -0.82 -13.22
C GLN A 2 -8.57 0.09 -12.11
N VAL A 3 -9.86 -0.03 -11.79
CA VAL A 3 -10.43 0.36 -10.51
C VAL A 3 -11.34 -0.80 -10.12
N SER A 4 -10.97 -1.51 -9.06
CA SER A 4 -11.84 -2.48 -8.39
C SER A 4 -12.17 -1.91 -7.03
N TYR A 5 -13.45 -1.66 -6.78
CA TYR A 5 -13.96 -1.21 -5.49
C TYR A 5 -14.93 -2.29 -4.99
N ALA A 6 -14.49 -3.12 -4.05
CA ALA A 6 -15.37 -4.04 -3.34
C ALA A 6 -15.97 -3.30 -2.13
N ILE A 7 -17.25 -2.95 -2.23
CA ILE A 7 -18.03 -2.43 -1.11
C ILE A 7 -18.31 -3.60 -0.16
N GLY A 8 -17.75 -3.56 1.04
CA GLY A 8 -18.22 -4.37 2.18
C GLY A 8 -17.33 -5.51 2.66
N VAL A 9 -16.17 -5.73 2.04
CA VAL A 9 -15.15 -6.67 2.56
C VAL A 9 -13.90 -5.85 2.81
N PRO A 10 -13.23 -5.94 3.98
CA PRO A 10 -11.87 -5.47 4.12
C PRO A 10 -10.96 -6.39 3.29
N GLU A 11 -11.11 -6.35 1.97
CA GLU A 11 -10.18 -7.00 1.06
C GLU A 11 -8.78 -6.44 1.36
N PRO A 12 -7.76 -7.30 1.37
CA PRO A 12 -6.40 -6.82 1.55
C PRO A 12 -6.12 -5.76 0.47
N LEU A 13 -5.63 -4.60 0.89
CA LEU A 13 -5.09 -3.62 -0.03
C LEU A 13 -3.97 -4.31 -0.82
N SER A 14 -4.21 -4.53 -2.11
CA SER A 14 -3.19 -5.08 -3.00
C SER A 14 -2.09 -4.03 -3.16
N VAL A 15 -0.90 -4.33 -2.64
CA VAL A 15 0.29 -3.47 -2.77
C VAL A 15 1.17 -4.01 -3.87
N PHE A 16 1.45 -3.17 -4.86
CA PHE A 16 2.33 -3.43 -5.98
C PHE A 16 3.44 -2.38 -6.01
N VAL A 17 4.66 -2.80 -6.35
CA VAL A 17 5.83 -1.93 -6.47
C VAL A 17 6.38 -2.07 -7.88
N ASP A 18 6.62 -0.94 -8.52
CA ASP A 18 7.29 -0.81 -9.81
C ASP A 18 8.24 0.38 -9.72
N THR A 19 9.53 0.15 -9.91
CA THR A 19 10.54 1.21 -9.85
C THR A 19 10.88 1.81 -11.22
N TYR A 20 10.23 1.37 -12.30
CA TYR A 20 10.50 1.82 -13.67
C TYR A 20 11.99 1.77 -14.04
N GLY A 21 12.70 0.76 -13.52
CA GLY A 21 14.13 0.56 -13.76
C GLY A 21 15.07 1.45 -12.93
N THR A 22 14.56 2.22 -11.98
CA THR A 22 15.38 3.08 -11.09
C THR A 22 15.75 2.42 -9.76
N GLY A 23 15.18 1.25 -9.46
CA GLY A 23 15.42 0.51 -8.23
C GLY A 23 16.86 0.03 -8.12
N LYS A 24 17.50 0.29 -6.97
CA LYS A 24 18.82 -0.28 -6.63
C LYS A 24 18.75 -1.77 -6.28
N ILE A 25 17.57 -2.26 -5.91
CA ILE A 25 17.26 -3.64 -5.57
C ILE A 25 15.97 -4.05 -6.30
N PRO A 26 15.71 -5.37 -6.48
CA PRO A 26 14.51 -5.82 -7.18
C PRO A 26 13.22 -5.37 -6.50
N ASP A 27 12.20 -5.03 -7.30
CA ASP A 27 10.88 -4.56 -6.82
C ASP A 27 10.22 -5.52 -5.82
N LYS A 28 10.46 -6.83 -5.94
CA LYS A 28 10.00 -7.85 -4.98
C LYS A 28 10.59 -7.67 -3.58
N GLU A 29 11.85 -7.23 -3.47
CA GLU A 29 12.53 -7.00 -2.21
C GLU A 29 12.03 -5.70 -1.58
N ILE A 30 11.81 -4.67 -2.41
CA ILE A 30 11.17 -3.42 -1.99
C ILE A 30 9.76 -3.72 -1.46
N LEU A 31 8.97 -4.52 -2.17
CA LEU A 31 7.63 -4.94 -1.74
C LEU A 31 7.68 -5.66 -0.38
N LYS A 32 8.69 -6.50 -0.15
CA LYS A 32 8.87 -7.18 1.14
C LYS A 32 9.16 -6.17 2.26
N ILE A 33 10.12 -5.27 2.05
CA ILE A 33 10.45 -4.20 3.02
C ILE A 33 9.20 -3.35 3.31
N VAL A 34 8.45 -2.97 2.27
CA VAL A 34 7.21 -2.20 2.42
C VAL A 34 6.19 -2.95 3.26
N LYS A 35 5.97 -4.24 3.03
CA LYS A 35 5.04 -5.07 3.83
C LYS A 35 5.49 -5.28 5.28
N GLU A 36 6.80 -5.28 5.55
CA GLU A 36 7.35 -5.41 6.89
C GLU A 36 7.26 -4.10 7.70
N ASN A 37 7.30 -2.96 7.03
CA ASN A 37 7.35 -1.65 7.68
C ASN A 37 5.99 -0.91 7.72
N PHE A 38 5.03 -1.32 6.87
CA PHE A 38 3.73 -0.66 6.79
C PHE A 38 2.58 -1.63 7.06
N ASP A 39 1.72 -1.24 8.00
CA ASP A 39 0.43 -1.89 8.19
C ASP A 39 -0.62 -1.26 7.25
N PHE A 40 -0.96 -2.01 6.21
CA PHE A 40 -1.91 -1.60 5.18
C PHE A 40 -3.37 -1.79 5.58
N ARG A 41 -3.70 -2.16 6.83
CA ARG A 41 -5.10 -2.18 7.26
C ARG A 41 -5.69 -0.77 7.10
N PRO A 42 -6.89 -0.59 6.50
CA PRO A 42 -7.46 0.72 6.17
C PRO A 42 -7.45 1.75 7.32
N GLY A 43 -7.64 1.30 8.57
CA GLY A 43 -7.55 2.16 9.75
C GLY A 43 -6.13 2.60 10.09
N LEU A 44 -5.14 1.72 9.94
CA LEU A 44 -3.75 2.00 10.29
C LEU A 44 -3.02 2.78 9.22
N ILE A 45 -3.31 2.55 7.93
CA ILE A 45 -2.74 3.36 6.86
C ILE A 45 -3.19 4.83 6.96
N THR A 46 -4.44 5.07 7.39
CA THR A 46 -4.95 6.43 7.63
C THR A 46 -4.17 7.16 8.73
N ILE A 47 -3.76 6.43 9.77
CA ILE A 47 -2.97 6.94 10.90
C ILE A 47 -1.51 7.12 10.47
N ASN A 48 -0.89 6.08 9.90
CA ASN A 48 0.51 6.04 9.49
C ASN A 48 0.84 7.11 8.45
N LEU A 49 -0.09 7.40 7.54
CA LEU A 49 0.11 8.39 6.47
C LEU A 49 -0.58 9.74 6.78
N GLY A 50 -1.21 9.90 7.95
CA GLY A 50 -1.88 11.14 8.33
C GLY A 50 -2.97 11.58 7.35
N LEU A 51 -3.68 10.63 6.75
CA LEU A 51 -4.68 10.88 5.70
C LEU A 51 -5.99 11.48 6.25
N LYS A 52 -6.17 11.51 7.58
CA LYS A 52 -7.22 12.30 8.23
C LYS A 52 -6.80 13.78 8.29
N ARG A 53 -7.07 14.53 7.22
CA ARG A 53 -7.20 16.00 7.25
C ARG A 53 -8.67 16.34 7.06
N GLY A 54 -9.34 16.78 8.13
CA GLY A 54 -10.74 17.21 8.08
C GLY A 54 -11.53 16.72 9.30
N GLY A 55 -11.40 17.47 10.39
CA GLY A 55 -12.35 17.56 11.49
C GLY A 55 -12.41 19.02 11.89
#